data_AF-A0A523MWF3-F1
#
_entry.id   AF-A0A523MWF3-F1
#
_cell.length_a   1.000
_cell.length_b   1.000
_cell.length_c   1.000
_cell.angle_alpha   90.00
_cell.angle_beta   90.00
_cell.angle_gamma   90.00
#
_symmetry.space_group_name_H-M   'P 1'
#
loop_
_entity.id
_entity.type
_entity.pdbx_description
1 polymer ?
#
loop_
_entity_poly.entity_id
_entity_poly.type
_entity_poly.pdbx_seq_one_letter_code
_entity_poly.pdbx_strand_id
1 'polypeptide(L)'
;MTDKPENANETPSPEPEDRLEKIKQEAQEDASSYYAQGKSDDDEMTEAEFNKPVPKVDEDKEEMNLTKALAYLGFGMGALAIIVILFFLRDLDHKVGDVDAAMGTLEQKLGPLKQEMDDSLAKVNADMSQLKERFGNFERQAAVTELKRALVAIQTVTENTAPDVKAKSNQVVASIENLLQELGAGPA
;
A
#
# COMPACT_ATOMS: atom_id res chain seq x y z
N MET A 1 11.78 -8.00 45.18
CA MET A 1 12.88 -7.49 46.01
C MET A 1 14.15 -7.78 45.23
N THR A 2 14.58 -6.86 44.37
CA THR A 2 15.62 -5.83 44.65
C THR A 2 16.97 -6.54 44.88
N ASP A 3 18.00 -6.40 44.04
CA ASP A 3 18.63 -5.13 43.66
C ASP A 3 19.46 -5.13 42.36
N LYS A 4 19.75 -3.90 41.95
CA LYS A 4 20.39 -3.25 40.80
C LYS A 4 21.83 -3.70 40.43
N PRO A 5 22.29 -3.47 39.19
CA PRO A 5 23.67 -3.69 38.73
C PRO A 5 24.56 -2.45 38.95
N GLU A 6 25.84 -2.66 39.28
CA GLU A 6 26.88 -1.62 39.24
C GLU A 6 28.27 -2.29 39.26
N ASN A 7 29.07 -2.13 38.20
CA ASN A 7 30.36 -1.45 38.31
C ASN A 7 30.98 -1.27 36.92
N ALA A 8 31.24 0.00 36.59
CA ALA A 8 31.88 0.48 35.39
C ALA A 8 33.39 0.22 35.46
N ASN A 9 33.97 -0.21 34.34
CA ASN A 9 35.42 -0.28 34.19
C ASN A 9 35.90 1.10 33.75
N GLU A 10 36.07 2.02 34.71
CA GLU A 10 36.62 3.35 34.48
C GLU A 10 38.14 3.26 34.29
N THR A 11 38.60 3.64 33.11
CA THR A 11 40.03 3.91 32.87
C THR A 11 40.35 5.25 33.56
N PRO A 12 41.37 5.33 34.43
CA PRO A 12 41.64 6.56 35.17
C PRO A 12 41.99 7.70 34.21
N SER A 13 41.22 8.78 34.28
CA SER A 13 41.50 10.04 33.60
C SER A 13 42.78 10.65 34.21
N PRO A 14 43.80 11.03 33.42
CA PRO A 14 45.05 11.55 33.97
C PRO A 14 44.81 12.86 34.74
N GLU A 15 45.41 12.97 35.92
CA GLU A 15 45.26 14.12 36.80
C GLU A 15 45.81 15.41 36.14
N PRO A 16 45.30 16.59 36.50
CA PRO A 16 45.70 17.86 35.89
C PRO A 16 47.21 18.13 35.98
N GLU A 17 47.87 17.61 37.02
CA GLU A 17 49.30 17.79 37.27
C GLU A 17 50.16 17.00 36.27
N ASP A 18 49.79 15.73 35.99
CA ASP A 18 50.44 14.90 34.96
C ASP A 18 50.37 15.54 33.57
N ARG A 19 49.27 16.25 33.29
CA ARG A 19 49.12 16.99 32.03
C ARG A 19 50.06 18.19 31.95
N LEU A 20 50.30 18.89 33.05
CA LEU A 20 51.21 20.03 33.09
C LEU A 20 52.67 19.60 32.90
N GLU A 21 53.06 18.47 33.49
CA GLU A 21 54.40 17.91 33.32
C GLU A 21 54.64 17.48 31.87
N LYS A 22 53.65 16.81 31.26
CA LYS A 22 53.71 16.40 29.86
C LYS A 22 53.84 17.58 28.89
N ILE A 23 53.13 18.69 29.16
CA ILE A 23 53.23 19.91 28.34
C ILE A 23 54.61 20.56 28.49
N LYS A 24 55.20 20.58 29.69
CA LYS A 24 56.58 21.06 29.88
C LYS A 24 57.61 20.20 29.17
N GLN A 25 57.36 18.90 29.11
CA GLN A 25 58.22 17.95 28.41
C GLN A 25 58.14 18.15 26.90
N GLU A 26 56.94 18.24 26.32
CA GLU A 26 56.74 18.57 24.90
C GLU A 26 57.33 19.94 24.52
N ALA A 27 57.30 20.93 25.42
CA ALA A 27 57.92 22.24 25.17
C ALA A 27 59.47 22.22 25.15
N GLN A 28 60.09 21.18 25.71
CA GLN A 28 61.55 20.96 25.63
C GLN A 28 61.94 20.08 24.44
N GLU A 29 60.98 19.46 23.74
CA GLU A 29 61.26 18.69 22.54
C GLU A 29 61.54 19.65 21.37
N ASP A 30 62.81 19.69 20.96
CA ASP A 30 63.26 20.49 19.84
C ASP A 30 62.69 19.92 18.52
N ALA A 31 61.64 20.57 18.02
CA ALA A 31 61.00 20.27 16.74
C ALA A 31 61.89 20.57 15.52
N SER A 32 63.11 21.13 15.71
CA SER A 32 64.06 21.33 14.61
C SER A 32 64.45 20.01 13.92
N SER A 33 64.34 18.88 14.63
CA SER A 33 64.52 17.54 14.09
C SER A 33 63.44 17.13 13.07
N TYR A 34 62.22 17.65 13.17
CA TYR A 34 61.13 17.39 12.21
C TYR A 34 61.24 18.23 10.92
N TYR A 35 62.02 19.32 10.94
CA TYR A 35 62.36 20.14 9.77
C TYR A 35 63.79 19.91 9.27
N ALA A 36 64.50 18.93 9.82
CA ALA A 36 65.69 18.38 9.20
C ALA A 36 65.26 17.57 7.97
N GLN A 37 64.76 18.29 6.97
CA GLN A 37 64.67 17.84 5.59
C GLN A 37 66.04 17.25 5.25
N GLY A 38 66.03 15.98 4.86
CA GLY A 38 67.19 15.11 4.91
C GLY A 38 68.48 15.82 4.51
N LYS A 39 69.54 15.59 5.29
CA LYS A 39 70.87 15.51 4.68
C LYS A 39 70.85 14.30 3.74
N SER A 40 70.13 14.42 2.63
CA SER A 40 70.50 13.69 1.43
C SER A 40 71.87 14.23 1.09
N ASP A 41 72.86 13.35 1.08
CA ASP A 41 74.01 13.53 0.21
C ASP A 41 73.46 13.51 -1.22
N ASP A 42 72.81 14.60 -1.63
CA ASP A 42 72.44 14.84 -3.02
C ASP A 42 73.77 15.13 -3.71
N ASP A 43 74.37 14.07 -4.25
CA ASP A 43 75.27 14.18 -5.38
C ASP A 43 74.55 15.08 -6.39
N GLU A 44 75.03 16.31 -6.58
CA GLU A 44 74.47 17.25 -7.54
C GLU A 44 74.36 16.53 -8.89
N MET A 45 73.13 16.20 -9.32
CA MET A 45 72.89 15.54 -10.60
C MET A 45 73.38 16.47 -11.71
N THR A 46 74.58 16.20 -12.21
CA THR A 46 75.17 16.93 -13.32
C THR A 46 74.29 16.80 -14.58
N GLU A 47 74.34 17.78 -15.49
CA GLU A 47 73.61 17.73 -16.79
C GLU A 47 73.88 16.45 -17.59
N ALA A 48 74.99 15.76 -17.31
CA ALA A 48 75.35 14.45 -17.86
C ALA A 48 74.47 13.30 -17.33
N GLU A 49 73.93 13.41 -16.12
CA GLU A 49 72.99 12.44 -15.55
C GLU A 49 71.56 12.70 -15.99
N PHE A 50 71.17 13.96 -16.20
CA PHE A 50 69.85 14.32 -16.73
C PHE A 50 69.67 13.87 -18.19
N ASN A 51 70.76 13.85 -18.97
CA ASN A 51 70.77 13.34 -20.35
C ASN A 51 70.97 11.81 -20.43
N LYS A 52 71.04 11.08 -19.31
CA LYS A 52 70.98 9.61 -19.37
C LYS A 52 69.58 9.20 -19.86
N PRO A 53 69.47 8.29 -20.84
CA PRO A 53 68.18 7.76 -21.24
C PRO A 53 67.45 7.24 -20.01
N VAL A 54 66.17 7.62 -19.86
CA VAL A 54 65.34 7.19 -18.74
C VAL A 54 65.52 5.67 -18.58
N PRO A 55 65.89 5.18 -17.38
CA PRO A 55 66.13 3.76 -17.17
C PRO A 55 64.88 3.01 -17.64
N LYS A 56 65.09 1.97 -18.45
CA LYS A 56 63.99 1.20 -19.02
C LYS A 56 63.12 0.68 -17.87
N VAL A 57 61.85 1.04 -17.93
CA VAL A 57 60.86 0.56 -16.98
C VAL A 57 60.82 -0.96 -17.09
N ASP A 58 60.90 -1.61 -15.94
CA ASP A 58 60.82 -3.05 -15.82
C ASP A 58 59.35 -3.45 -16.01
N GLU A 59 58.97 -3.74 -17.26
CA GLU A 59 57.58 -4.00 -17.68
C GLU A 59 56.93 -5.08 -16.80
N ASP A 60 57.67 -6.10 -16.39
CA ASP A 60 57.20 -7.18 -15.52
C ASP A 60 56.77 -6.68 -14.12
N LYS A 61 57.44 -5.65 -13.57
CA LYS A 61 57.06 -5.04 -12.27
C LYS A 61 55.86 -4.11 -12.40
N GLU A 62 55.73 -3.42 -13.53
CA GLU A 62 54.59 -2.54 -13.79
C GLU A 62 53.31 -3.35 -14.01
N GLU A 63 53.40 -4.45 -14.77
CA GLU A 63 52.29 -5.40 -14.95
C GLU A 63 51.86 -6.03 -13.61
N MET A 64 52.80 -6.34 -12.72
CA MET A 64 52.48 -6.83 -11.37
C MET A 64 51.74 -5.77 -10.55
N ASN A 65 52.16 -4.51 -10.62
CA ASN A 65 51.51 -3.39 -9.92
C ASN A 65 50.11 -3.08 -10.49
N LEU A 66 49.93 -3.14 -11.81
CA LEU A 66 48.63 -2.98 -12.49
C LEU A 66 47.68 -4.14 -12.17
N THR A 67 48.17 -5.37 -12.19
CA THR A 67 47.36 -6.56 -11.85
C THR A 67 46.93 -6.50 -10.38
N LYS A 68 47.82 -6.05 -9.49
CA LYS A 68 47.52 -5.85 -8.07
C LYS A 68 46.52 -4.71 -7.87
N ALA A 69 46.65 -3.61 -8.60
CA ALA A 69 45.70 -2.51 -8.57
C ALA A 69 44.31 -2.93 -9.09
N LEU A 70 44.26 -3.69 -10.19
CA LEU A 70 43.02 -4.24 -10.74
C LEU A 70 42.35 -5.22 -9.77
N ALA A 71 43.14 -6.06 -9.10
CA ALA A 71 42.66 -6.99 -8.08
C ALA A 71 42.08 -6.24 -6.87
N TYR A 72 42.76 -5.21 -6.36
CA TYR A 72 42.23 -4.39 -5.25
C TYR A 72 41.00 -3.56 -5.66
N LEU A 73 40.97 -3.06 -6.90
CA LEU A 73 39.81 -2.34 -7.43
C LEU A 73 38.60 -3.25 -7.58
N GLY A 74 38.80 -4.45 -8.14
CA GLY A 74 37.75 -5.46 -8.27
C GLY A 74 37.26 -5.99 -6.92
N PHE A 75 38.18 -6.24 -5.98
CA PHE A 75 37.84 -6.64 -4.61
C PHE A 75 37.09 -5.53 -3.85
N GLY A 76 37.56 -4.29 -3.97
CA GLY A 76 36.90 -3.12 -3.38
C GLY A 76 35.50 -2.90 -3.94
N MET A 77 35.33 -2.99 -5.27
CA MET A 77 34.02 -2.91 -5.92
C MET A 77 33.10 -4.07 -5.50
N GLY A 78 33.61 -5.29 -5.42
CA GLY A 78 32.84 -6.46 -4.96
C GLY A 78 32.34 -6.30 -3.53
N ALA A 79 33.20 -5.83 -2.61
CA ALA A 79 32.82 -5.55 -1.24
C ALA A 79 31.75 -4.44 -1.15
N LEU A 80 31.91 -3.36 -1.91
CA LEU A 80 30.92 -2.28 -1.98
C LEU A 80 29.59 -2.76 -2.57
N ALA A 81 29.62 -3.58 -3.63
CA ALA A 81 28.42 -4.15 -4.23
C ALA A 81 27.65 -5.04 -3.24
N ILE A 82 28.36 -5.87 -2.46
CA ILE A 82 27.74 -6.69 -1.41
C ILE A 82 27.08 -5.80 -0.35
N ILE A 83 27.75 -4.75 0.13
CA ILE A 83 27.18 -3.81 1.12
C ILE A 83 25.90 -3.16 0.58
N VAL A 84 25.92 -2.72 -0.69
CA VAL A 84 24.74 -2.13 -1.35
C VAL A 84 23.60 -3.14 -1.49
N ILE A 85 23.89 -4.39 -1.88
CA ILE A 85 22.88 -5.46 -1.97
C ILE A 85 22.28 -5.76 -0.59
N LEU A 86 23.09 -5.84 0.47
CA LEU A 86 22.62 -6.05 1.83
C LEU A 86 21.74 -4.89 2.33
N PHE A 87 22.07 -3.65 1.97
CA PHE A 87 21.23 -2.49 2.27
C PHE A 87 19.88 -2.60 1.57
N PHE A 88 19.85 -2.98 0.29
CA PHE A 88 18.60 -3.22 -0.44
C PHE A 88 17.80 -4.37 0.16
N LEU A 89 18.41 -5.48 0.56
CA LEU A 89 17.71 -6.59 1.20
C LEU A 89 17.00 -6.15 2.50
N ARG A 90 17.66 -5.36 3.33
CA ARG A 90 17.07 -4.81 4.55
C ARG A 90 15.94 -3.81 4.26
N ASP A 91 16.13 -2.94 3.27
CA ASP A 91 15.12 -1.97 2.87
C ASP A 91 13.89 -2.64 2.22
N LEU A 92 14.10 -3.70 1.45
CA LEU A 92 13.04 -4.56 0.93
C LEU A 92 12.28 -5.26 2.06
N ASP A 93 12.96 -5.79 3.07
CA ASP A 93 12.33 -6.48 4.19
C ASP A 93 11.37 -5.55 4.98
N HIS A 94 11.80 -4.31 5.24
CA HIS A 94 10.95 -3.30 5.85
C HIS A 94 9.75 -2.93 4.97
N LYS A 95 9.96 -2.69 3.67
CA LYS A 95 8.87 -2.36 2.74
C LYS A 95 7.87 -3.50 2.57
N VAL A 96 8.34 -4.74 2.53
CA VAL A 96 7.48 -5.93 2.45
C VAL A 96 6.67 -6.09 3.74
N GLY A 97 7.27 -5.86 4.91
CA GLY A 97 6.56 -5.83 6.19
C GLY A 97 5.46 -4.76 6.25
N ASP A 98 5.74 -3.55 5.76
CA ASP A 98 4.75 -2.46 5.70
C ASP A 98 3.61 -2.76 4.71
N VAL A 99 3.93 -3.38 3.56
CA VAL A 99 2.94 -3.80 2.57
C VAL A 99 2.05 -4.91 3.12
N ASP A 100 2.61 -5.89 3.83
CA ASP A 100 1.86 -6.98 4.45
C ASP A 100 0.92 -6.46 5.56
N ALA A 101 1.39 -5.51 6.37
CA ALA A 101 0.56 -4.84 7.37
C ALA A 101 -0.60 -4.03 6.74
N ALA A 102 -0.32 -3.32 5.64
CA ALA A 102 -1.33 -2.59 4.88
C ALA A 102 -2.34 -3.55 4.23
N MET A 103 -1.87 -4.68 3.69
CA MET A 103 -2.70 -5.72 3.09
C MET A 103 -3.59 -6.41 4.14
N GLY A 104 -3.05 -6.74 5.31
CA GLY A 104 -3.83 -7.27 6.43
C GLY A 104 -4.90 -6.29 6.93
N THR A 105 -4.58 -5.00 7.00
CA THR A 105 -5.56 -3.95 7.34
C THR A 105 -6.65 -3.81 6.27
N LEU A 106 -6.27 -3.94 4.99
CA LEU A 106 -7.20 -3.91 3.88
C LEU A 106 -8.13 -5.12 3.90
N GLU A 107 -7.60 -6.33 4.10
CA GLU A 107 -8.38 -7.56 4.19
C GLU A 107 -9.35 -7.54 5.38
N GLN A 108 -8.90 -7.03 6.53
CA GLN A 108 -9.75 -6.84 7.71
C GLN A 108 -10.94 -5.89 7.44
N LYS A 109 -10.78 -4.89 6.56
CA LYS A 109 -11.87 -3.99 6.17
C LYS A 109 -12.72 -4.54 5.04
N LEU A 110 -12.12 -5.24 4.09
CA LEU A 110 -12.80 -5.72 2.88
C LEU A 110 -13.70 -6.92 3.18
N GLY A 111 -13.28 -7.81 4.09
CA GLY A 111 -14.07 -8.96 4.54
C GLY A 111 -15.48 -8.58 5.03
N PRO A 112 -15.61 -7.75 6.09
CA PRO A 112 -16.92 -7.34 6.60
C PRO A 112 -17.68 -6.48 5.60
N LEU A 113 -17.00 -5.61 4.83
CA LEU A 113 -17.67 -4.79 3.81
C LEU A 113 -18.31 -5.65 2.71
N LYS A 114 -17.61 -6.71 2.27
CA LYS A 114 -18.14 -7.66 1.29
C LYS A 114 -19.36 -8.39 1.84
N GLN A 115 -19.31 -8.82 3.10
CA GLN A 115 -20.44 -9.46 3.76
C GLN A 115 -21.64 -8.51 3.88
N GLU A 116 -21.42 -7.27 4.32
CA GLU A 116 -22.47 -6.24 4.42
C GLU A 116 -23.10 -5.94 3.05
N MET A 117 -22.29 -5.92 1.99
CA MET A 117 -22.79 -5.75 0.62
C MET A 117 -23.65 -6.94 0.18
N ASP A 118 -23.20 -8.17 0.42
CA ASP A 118 -23.96 -9.38 0.08
C ASP A 118 -25.29 -9.44 0.84
N ASP A 119 -25.27 -9.13 2.15
CA ASP A 119 -26.48 -9.05 2.99
C ASP A 119 -27.43 -7.95 2.53
N SER A 120 -26.89 -6.78 2.17
CA SER A 120 -27.68 -5.65 1.64
C SER A 120 -28.34 -5.99 0.31
N LEU A 121 -27.63 -6.65 -0.59
CA LEU A 121 -28.19 -7.09 -1.88
C LEU A 121 -29.27 -8.17 -1.68
N ALA A 122 -29.05 -9.12 -0.78
CA ALA A 122 -30.04 -10.13 -0.42
C ALA A 122 -31.32 -9.47 0.14
N LYS A 123 -31.15 -8.48 1.02
CA LYS A 123 -32.27 -7.71 1.58
C LYS A 123 -33.02 -6.92 0.51
N VAL A 124 -32.32 -6.20 -0.37
CA VAL A 124 -32.95 -5.45 -1.47
C VAL A 124 -33.75 -6.37 -2.38
N ASN A 125 -33.24 -7.57 -2.67
CA ASN A 125 -33.97 -8.55 -3.48
C ASN A 125 -35.26 -9.03 -2.79
N ALA A 126 -35.20 -9.30 -1.48
CA ALA A 126 -36.37 -9.66 -0.69
C ALA A 126 -37.40 -8.52 -0.65
N ASP A 127 -36.95 -7.30 -0.37
CA ASP A 127 -37.80 -6.10 -0.33
C ASP A 127 -38.44 -5.84 -1.70
N MET A 128 -37.72 -6.02 -2.80
CA MET A 128 -38.23 -5.88 -4.16
C MET A 128 -39.32 -6.91 -4.49
N SER A 129 -39.15 -8.17 -4.07
CA SER A 129 -40.16 -9.21 -4.24
C SER A 129 -41.43 -8.88 -3.46
N GLN A 130 -41.29 -8.47 -2.20
CA GLN A 130 -42.43 -8.07 -1.36
C GLN A 130 -43.14 -6.84 -1.93
N LEU A 131 -42.38 -5.87 -2.45
CA LEU A 131 -42.94 -4.67 -3.05
C LEU A 131 -43.72 -5.02 -4.33
N LYS A 132 -43.19 -5.92 -5.17
CA LYS A 132 -43.87 -6.39 -6.38
C LYS A 132 -45.20 -7.07 -6.07
N GLU A 133 -45.24 -7.91 -5.03
CA GLU A 133 -46.45 -8.56 -4.56
C GLU A 133 -47.48 -7.52 -4.05
N ARG A 134 -47.05 -6.60 -3.18
CA ARG A 134 -47.92 -5.51 -2.69
C ARG A 134 -48.46 -4.66 -3.83
N PHE A 135 -47.62 -4.30 -4.79
CA PHE A 135 -48.02 -3.48 -5.93
C PHE A 135 -49.04 -4.22 -6.81
N GLY A 136 -48.81 -5.51 -7.11
CA GLY A 136 -49.80 -6.33 -7.82
C GLY A 136 -51.13 -6.43 -7.09
N ASN A 137 -51.11 -6.53 -5.75
CA ASN A 137 -52.31 -6.52 -4.93
C ASN A 137 -53.03 -5.16 -4.95
N PHE A 138 -52.29 -4.04 -4.94
CA PHE A 138 -52.85 -2.70 -5.10
C PHE A 138 -53.49 -2.50 -6.48
N GLU A 139 -52.81 -2.88 -7.57
CA GLU A 139 -53.36 -2.79 -8.93
C GLU A 139 -54.64 -3.63 -9.07
N ARG A 140 -54.64 -4.85 -8.54
CA ARG A 140 -55.82 -5.72 -8.52
C ARG A 140 -56.97 -5.08 -7.74
N GLN A 141 -56.70 -4.53 -6.55
CA GLN A 141 -57.72 -3.87 -5.74
C GLN A 141 -58.27 -2.60 -6.42
N ALA A 142 -57.42 -1.82 -7.08
CA ALA A 142 -57.82 -0.65 -7.85
C ALA A 142 -58.74 -1.06 -9.01
N ALA A 143 -58.34 -2.07 -9.81
CA ALA A 143 -59.15 -2.59 -10.91
C ALA A 143 -60.52 -3.09 -10.43
N VAL A 144 -60.59 -3.83 -9.31
CA VAL A 144 -61.85 -4.27 -8.71
C VAL A 144 -62.73 -3.08 -8.31
N THR A 145 -62.13 -2.02 -7.75
CA THR A 145 -62.86 -0.83 -7.33
C THR A 145 -63.44 -0.07 -8.52
N GLU A 146 -62.67 0.08 -9.60
CA GLU A 146 -63.12 0.71 -10.84
C GLU A 146 -64.21 -0.11 -11.55
N LEU A 147 -64.06 -1.44 -11.62
CA LEU A 147 -65.07 -2.33 -12.18
C LEU A 147 -66.39 -2.26 -11.40
N LYS A 148 -66.36 -2.22 -10.06
CA LYS A 148 -67.56 -2.00 -9.23
C LYS A 148 -68.22 -0.65 -9.52
N ARG A 149 -67.42 0.40 -9.69
CA ARG A 149 -67.93 1.74 -10.04
C ARG A 149 -68.59 1.75 -11.42
N ALA A 150 -67.97 1.09 -12.41
CA ALA A 150 -68.54 0.94 -13.75
C ALA A 150 -69.84 0.13 -13.74
N LEU A 151 -69.90 -0.96 -12.97
CA LEU A 151 -71.10 -1.77 -12.81
C LEU A 151 -72.29 -0.94 -12.31
N VAL A 152 -72.09 -0.18 -11.24
CA VAL A 152 -73.14 0.70 -10.67
C VAL A 152 -73.58 1.76 -11.68
N ALA A 153 -72.63 2.38 -12.39
CA ALA A 153 -72.96 3.38 -13.41
C ALA A 153 -73.81 2.78 -14.55
N ILE A 154 -73.43 1.59 -15.02
CA ILE A 154 -74.15 0.88 -16.10
C ILE A 154 -75.55 0.47 -15.64
N GLN A 155 -75.68 -0.12 -14.45
CA GLN A 155 -76.98 -0.49 -13.87
C GLN A 155 -77.91 0.73 -13.77
N THR A 156 -77.40 1.86 -13.27
CA THR A 156 -78.17 3.13 -13.16
C THR A 156 -78.66 3.64 -14.52
N VAL A 157 -77.81 3.58 -15.56
CA VAL A 157 -78.19 4.01 -16.91
C VAL A 157 -79.22 3.06 -17.53
N THR A 158 -79.17 1.78 -17.19
CA THR A 158 -79.99 0.73 -17.82
C THR A 158 -81.44 0.76 -17.40
N GLU A 159 -81.74 1.18 -16.16
CA GLU A 159 -83.08 1.17 -15.58
C GLU A 159 -84.12 1.93 -16.43
N ASN A 160 -83.70 2.93 -17.22
CA ASN A 160 -84.58 3.82 -17.98
C ASN A 160 -84.35 3.79 -19.51
N THR A 161 -83.84 2.69 -20.06
CA THR A 161 -83.49 2.61 -21.50
C THR A 161 -84.36 1.66 -22.32
N ALA A 162 -84.32 1.84 -23.64
CA ALA A 162 -85.00 1.01 -24.63
C ALA A 162 -84.59 -0.48 -24.50
N PRO A 163 -85.47 -1.43 -24.88
CA PRO A 163 -85.27 -2.86 -24.63
C PRO A 163 -84.01 -3.46 -25.29
N ASP A 164 -83.59 -2.92 -26.43
CA ASP A 164 -82.36 -3.29 -27.14
C ASP A 164 -81.10 -2.83 -26.39
N VAL A 165 -81.09 -1.61 -25.86
CA VAL A 165 -80.04 -1.06 -25.00
C VAL A 165 -79.96 -1.85 -23.69
N LYS A 166 -81.12 -2.21 -23.13
CA LYS A 166 -81.21 -3.02 -21.91
C LYS A 166 -80.59 -4.41 -22.08
N ALA A 167 -80.85 -5.09 -23.20
CA ALA A 167 -80.25 -6.39 -23.49
C ALA A 167 -78.72 -6.32 -23.57
N LYS A 168 -78.17 -5.32 -24.27
CA LYS A 168 -76.71 -5.11 -24.38
C LYS A 168 -76.09 -4.76 -23.03
N SER A 169 -76.77 -3.92 -22.25
CA SER A 169 -76.27 -3.52 -20.95
C SER A 169 -76.19 -4.69 -19.96
N ASN A 170 -77.19 -5.56 -19.95
CA ASN A 170 -77.17 -6.79 -19.15
C ASN A 170 -76.01 -7.72 -19.53
N GLN A 171 -75.62 -7.77 -20.81
CA GLN A 171 -74.45 -8.53 -21.25
C GLN A 171 -73.15 -7.93 -20.70
N VAL A 172 -73.02 -6.60 -20.67
CA VAL A 172 -71.86 -5.90 -20.08
C VAL A 172 -71.81 -6.10 -18.57
N VAL A 173 -72.96 -6.04 -17.88
CA VAL A 173 -73.09 -6.35 -16.45
C VAL A 173 -72.55 -7.76 -16.16
N ALA A 174 -73.01 -8.78 -16.89
CA ALA A 174 -72.52 -10.15 -16.72
C ALA A 174 -71.01 -10.27 -17.01
N SER A 175 -70.48 -9.53 -17.98
CA SER A 175 -69.05 -9.51 -18.28
C SER A 175 -68.22 -8.88 -17.15
N ILE A 176 -68.70 -7.80 -16.54
CA ILE A 176 -68.01 -7.13 -15.42
C ILE A 176 -68.07 -8.01 -14.17
N GLU A 177 -69.19 -8.69 -13.91
CA GLU A 177 -69.33 -9.64 -12.80
C GLU A 177 -68.36 -10.82 -12.93
N ASN A 178 -68.18 -11.36 -14.14
CA ASN A 178 -67.17 -12.39 -14.40
C ASN A 178 -65.73 -11.88 -14.12
N LEU A 179 -65.39 -10.67 -14.57
CA LEU A 179 -64.07 -10.08 -14.32
C LEU A 179 -63.83 -9.81 -12.83
N LEU A 180 -64.86 -9.38 -12.10
CA LEU A 180 -64.80 -9.22 -10.64
C LEU A 180 -64.58 -10.55 -9.93
N GLN A 181 -65.19 -11.63 -10.41
CA GLN A 181 -64.99 -12.97 -9.88
C GLN A 181 -63.57 -13.49 -10.15
N GLU A 182 -63.06 -13.28 -11.37
CA GLU A 182 -61.71 -13.66 -11.77
C GLU A 182 -60.64 -12.91 -10.96
N LEU A 183 -60.77 -11.59 -10.85
CA LEU A 183 -59.85 -10.76 -10.07
C LEU A 183 -59.98 -10.98 -8.56
N GLY A 184 -61.18 -11.33 -8.07
CA GLY A 184 -61.45 -11.61 -6.66
C GLY A 184 -61.04 -13.01 -6.19
N ALA A 185 -60.90 -13.98 -7.11
CA ALA A 185 -60.53 -15.36 -6.80
C ALA A 185 -59.01 -15.64 -6.91
N GLY A 186 -58.21 -14.67 -7.35
CA GLY A 186 -56.75 -14.81 -7.43
C GLY A 186 -56.11 -14.93 -6.04
N PRO A 187 -55.03 -15.73 -5.88
CA PRO A 187 -54.31 -15.84 -4.62
C PRO A 187 -53.79 -14.45 -4.19
N ALA A 188 -53.96 -14.15 -2.90
CA ALA A 188 -53.43 -12.96 -2.23
C ALA A 188 -51.91 -12.98 -2.16
#